data_AF-A0A524IGP6-F1
#
_entry.id   AF-A0A524IGP6-F1
#
_cell.length_a   1.000
_cell.length_b   1.000
_cell.length_c   1.000
_cell.angle_alpha   90.00
_cell.angle_beta   90.00
_cell.angle_gamma   90.00
#
_symmetry.space_group_name_H-M   'P 1'
#
loop_
_entity.id
_entity.type
_entity.pdbx_description
1 polymer ?
#
loop_
_entity_poly.entity_id
_entity_poly.type
_entity_poly.pdbx_seq_one_letter_code
_entity_poly.pdbx_strand_id
1 'polypeptide(L)'
;METIIQEDISLQCGNTMSPAFYVWIQQALAGQSPQRSGGILTTNLENQLLDRKDFSGAVLTEVTFPALDAAANIPVSLGIKIKPAQLSYQPGGGQIAFPKGGKLGWLASHFRIKINGLESACAHVVKVDSLVWKQPFIQEQTGPTRSKVPTAGQIQTPNLILTLPQAQASPFTEWFYQFVVKGQNSDAHERSGTLEFFASDLRTILFVLNFGHLGIFRMSPDPQSQNSPVPLVKVEMYCETMQLTQFPNSK
;
A
#
# COMPACT_ATOMS: atom_id res chain seq x y z
N MET A 1 -22.26 -31.45 3.43
CA MET A 1 -22.14 -29.98 3.48
C MET A 1 -20.89 -29.63 2.72
N GLU A 2 -21.03 -29.06 1.53
CA GLU A 2 -19.87 -28.55 0.78
C GLU A 2 -19.35 -27.31 1.51
N THR A 3 -18.09 -27.37 1.93
CA THR A 3 -17.36 -26.18 2.33
C THR A 3 -17.22 -25.31 1.08
N ILE A 4 -18.07 -24.30 0.93
CA ILE A 4 -17.83 -23.25 -0.06
C ILE A 4 -16.57 -22.54 0.40
N ILE A 5 -15.44 -22.86 -0.22
CA ILE A 5 -14.21 -22.08 -0.06
C ILE A 5 -14.53 -20.71 -0.62
N GLN A 6 -14.64 -19.74 0.28
CA GLN A 6 -14.95 -18.37 -0.10
C GLN A 6 -13.73 -17.77 -0.81
N GLU A 7 -13.91 -17.40 -2.08
CA GLU A 7 -12.85 -16.83 -2.90
C GLU A 7 -12.52 -15.40 -2.46
N ASP A 8 -11.24 -15.14 -2.17
CA ASP A 8 -10.76 -13.79 -1.96
C ASP A 8 -10.75 -13.04 -3.29
N ILE A 9 -11.21 -11.79 -3.27
CA ILE A 9 -11.19 -10.93 -4.45
C ILE A 9 -9.89 -10.14 -4.45
N SER A 10 -9.16 -10.19 -5.58
CA SER A 10 -7.99 -9.34 -5.84
C SER A 10 -8.29 -8.33 -6.94
N LEU A 11 -7.97 -7.06 -6.70
CA LEU A 11 -8.21 -5.93 -7.61
C LEU A 11 -6.95 -5.08 -7.77
N GLN A 12 -6.77 -4.51 -8.96
CA GLN A 12 -5.88 -3.39 -9.17
C GLN A 12 -6.70 -2.13 -9.41
N CYS A 13 -6.37 -1.05 -8.71
CA CYS A 13 -7.11 0.21 -8.82
C CYS A 13 -6.16 1.40 -8.88
N GLY A 14 -6.47 2.33 -9.78
CA GLY A 14 -5.72 3.57 -9.94
C GLY A 14 -6.10 4.63 -8.91
N ASN A 15 -5.70 5.86 -9.20
CA ASN A 15 -5.94 7.05 -8.38
C ASN A 15 -7.29 7.74 -8.63
N THR A 16 -8.18 7.17 -9.43
CA THR A 16 -9.47 7.76 -9.81
C THR A 16 -10.68 7.13 -9.11
N MET A 17 -10.45 6.28 -8.11
CA MET A 17 -11.52 5.69 -7.32
C MET A 17 -12.27 6.73 -6.48
N SER A 18 -13.49 6.37 -6.05
CA SER A 18 -14.30 7.25 -5.20
C SER A 18 -13.64 7.51 -3.83
N PRO A 19 -13.92 8.65 -3.17
CA PRO A 19 -13.41 8.92 -1.82
C PRO A 19 -13.77 7.84 -0.80
N ALA A 20 -14.96 7.25 -0.91
CA ALA A 20 -15.41 6.18 -0.01
C ALA A 20 -14.50 4.93 -0.05
N PHE A 21 -13.89 4.66 -1.21
CA PHE A 21 -12.93 3.58 -1.36
C PHE A 21 -11.62 3.87 -0.62
N TYR A 22 -11.07 5.09 -0.75
CA TYR A 22 -9.85 5.45 -0.02
C TYR A 22 -10.07 5.61 1.48
N VAL A 23 -11.25 6.08 1.91
CA VAL A 23 -11.64 6.07 3.33
C VAL A 23 -11.63 4.65 3.88
N TRP A 24 -12.08 3.65 3.10
CA TRP A 24 -12.00 2.26 3.51
C TRP A 24 -10.55 1.79 3.74
N ILE A 25 -9.64 2.15 2.82
CA ILE A 25 -8.20 1.87 2.95
C ILE A 25 -7.62 2.59 4.18
N GLN A 26 -7.91 3.87 4.36
CA GLN A 26 -7.45 4.66 5.50
C GLN A 26 -7.90 4.03 6.83
N GLN A 27 -9.17 3.64 6.93
CA GLN A 27 -9.71 2.97 8.11
C GLN A 27 -9.00 1.64 8.38
N ALA A 28 -8.79 0.81 7.35
CA ALA A 28 -8.04 -0.44 7.44
C ALA A 28 -6.63 -0.25 8.01
N LEU A 29 -5.86 0.66 7.41
CA LEU A 29 -4.51 1.00 7.85
C LEU A 29 -4.47 1.54 9.29
N ALA A 30 -5.51 2.25 9.72
CA ALA A 30 -5.65 2.77 11.09
C ALA A 30 -6.08 1.70 12.12
N GLY A 31 -6.16 0.43 11.75
CA GLY A 31 -6.58 -0.64 12.67
C GLY A 31 -8.09 -0.85 12.75
N GLN A 32 -8.87 -0.09 11.99
CA GLN A 32 -10.31 -0.30 11.91
C GLN A 32 -10.59 -1.29 10.80
N SER A 33 -11.39 -2.31 11.06
CA SER A 33 -11.72 -3.35 10.05
C SER A 33 -13.17 -3.24 9.58
N PRO A 34 -13.59 -2.12 8.96
CA PRO A 34 -14.98 -1.96 8.58
C PRO A 34 -15.36 -2.90 7.44
N GLN A 35 -16.52 -3.50 7.57
CA GLN A 35 -17.12 -4.31 6.51
C GLN A 35 -17.77 -3.41 5.45
N ARG A 36 -17.66 -3.80 4.18
CA ARG A 36 -18.29 -3.14 3.04
C ARG A 36 -18.96 -4.15 2.12
N SER A 37 -20.05 -3.71 1.51
CA SER A 37 -20.73 -4.46 0.45
C SER A 37 -20.60 -3.67 -0.85
N GLY A 38 -20.61 -4.38 -1.97
CA GLY A 38 -20.44 -3.76 -3.29
C GLY A 38 -20.60 -4.78 -4.40
N GLY A 39 -20.28 -4.35 -5.62
CA GLY A 39 -20.33 -5.20 -6.80
C GLY A 39 -19.12 -4.95 -7.69
N ILE A 40 -18.59 -6.00 -8.28
CA ILE A 40 -17.60 -5.96 -9.34
C ILE A 40 -18.34 -6.23 -10.64
N LEU A 41 -18.25 -5.27 -11.55
CA LEU A 41 -18.95 -5.31 -12.83
C LEU A 41 -17.90 -5.54 -13.91
N THR A 42 -18.03 -6.64 -14.65
CA THR A 42 -17.14 -6.97 -15.76
C THR A 42 -17.80 -6.50 -17.05
N THR A 43 -17.13 -5.65 -17.82
CA THR A 43 -17.64 -5.16 -19.11
C THR A 43 -16.70 -5.43 -20.26
N ASN A 44 -17.24 -5.44 -21.49
CA ASN A 44 -16.43 -5.35 -22.70
C ASN A 44 -16.04 -3.89 -23.01
N LEU A 45 -15.36 -3.68 -24.14
CA LEU A 45 -14.88 -2.38 -24.59
C LEU A 45 -16.03 -1.41 -24.95
N GLU A 46 -17.20 -1.95 -25.28
CA GLU A 46 -18.43 -1.22 -25.59
C GLU A 46 -19.29 -0.96 -24.34
N ASN A 47 -18.75 -1.19 -23.14
CA ASN A 47 -19.41 -1.07 -21.85
C ASN A 47 -20.68 -1.94 -21.68
N GLN A 48 -20.77 -3.05 -22.41
CA GLN A 48 -21.80 -4.06 -22.15
C GLN A 48 -21.40 -4.88 -20.93
N LEU A 49 -22.31 -5.06 -19.98
CA LEU A 49 -22.09 -5.90 -18.80
C LEU A 49 -22.04 -7.36 -19.21
N LEU A 50 -20.90 -8.01 -18.99
CA LEU A 50 -20.68 -9.44 -19.21
C LEU A 50 -21.12 -10.25 -17.99
N ASP A 51 -20.76 -9.78 -16.80
CA ASP A 51 -21.14 -10.39 -15.51
C ASP A 51 -21.01 -9.40 -14.36
N ARG A 52 -21.66 -9.74 -13.24
CA ARG A 52 -21.56 -9.01 -11.99
C ARG A 52 -21.33 -9.98 -10.82
N LYS A 53 -20.33 -9.67 -10.00
CA LYS A 53 -20.09 -10.33 -8.71
C LYS A 53 -20.46 -9.37 -7.58
N ASP A 54 -21.56 -9.62 -6.90
CA ASP A 54 -21.93 -8.89 -5.70
C ASP A 54 -21.27 -9.51 -4.47
N PHE A 55 -20.70 -8.67 -3.63
CA PHE A 55 -20.12 -9.06 -2.35
C PHE A 55 -20.80 -8.33 -1.20
N SER A 56 -20.95 -9.02 -0.08
CA SER A 56 -21.45 -8.43 1.17
C SER A 56 -20.51 -8.73 2.34
N GLY A 57 -20.45 -7.80 3.29
CA GLY A 57 -19.68 -7.96 4.52
C GLY A 57 -18.17 -8.13 4.30
N ALA A 58 -17.63 -7.60 3.20
CA ALA A 58 -16.24 -7.76 2.85
C ALA A 58 -15.32 -6.92 3.74
N VAL A 59 -14.21 -7.53 4.13
CA VAL A 59 -13.12 -6.89 4.86
C VAL A 59 -11.90 -6.77 3.96
N LEU A 60 -11.12 -5.72 4.16
CA LEU A 60 -9.86 -5.54 3.45
C LEU A 60 -8.78 -6.38 4.13
N THR A 61 -8.10 -7.23 3.37
CA THR A 61 -7.07 -8.15 3.89
C THR A 61 -5.65 -7.79 3.46
N GLU A 62 -5.51 -7.09 2.33
CA GLU A 62 -4.21 -6.64 1.81
C GLU A 62 -4.34 -5.31 1.07
N VAL A 63 -3.45 -4.36 1.38
CA VAL A 63 -3.23 -3.14 0.58
C VAL A 63 -1.78 -3.15 0.12
N THR A 64 -1.58 -3.11 -1.19
CA THR A 64 -0.27 -2.99 -1.81
C THR A 64 -0.14 -1.61 -2.43
N PHE A 65 0.79 -0.81 -1.90
CA PHE A 65 1.30 0.38 -2.59
C PHE A 65 2.44 -0.06 -3.52
N PRO A 66 2.47 0.46 -4.76
CA PRO A 66 3.41 0.00 -5.77
C PRO A 66 4.85 0.31 -5.38
N ALA A 67 5.79 -0.48 -5.90
CA ALA A 67 7.20 -0.10 -5.90
C ALA A 67 7.40 1.17 -6.75
N LEU A 68 8.36 1.99 -6.34
CA LEU A 68 8.66 3.28 -6.94
C LEU A 68 10.11 3.31 -7.40
N ASP A 69 10.34 3.91 -8.56
CA ASP A 69 11.65 4.01 -9.18
C ASP A 69 11.74 5.32 -9.96
N ALA A 70 12.68 6.18 -9.56
CA ALA A 70 12.89 7.50 -10.13
C ALA A 70 13.24 7.46 -11.63
N ALA A 71 13.79 6.35 -12.12
CA ALA A 71 14.09 6.15 -13.54
C ALA A 71 12.92 5.54 -14.34
N ALA A 72 11.88 5.04 -13.67
CA ALA A 72 10.79 4.32 -14.33
C ALA A 72 9.63 5.24 -14.72
N ASN A 73 9.41 5.38 -16.03
CA ASN A 73 8.26 6.11 -16.60
C ASN A 73 7.12 5.13 -16.95
N ILE A 74 6.63 4.41 -15.95
CA ILE A 74 5.55 3.43 -16.10
C ILE A 74 4.35 3.77 -15.19
N PRO A 75 3.10 3.58 -15.66
CA PRO A 75 1.93 3.70 -14.81
C PRO A 75 1.96 2.69 -13.65
N VAL A 76 1.47 3.11 -12.49
CA VAL A 76 1.34 2.25 -11.31
C VAL A 76 -0.07 2.30 -10.74
N SER A 77 -0.41 1.29 -9.94
CA SER A 77 -1.72 1.13 -9.31
C SER A 77 -1.59 0.58 -7.90
N LEU A 78 -2.63 0.75 -7.08
CA LEU A 78 -2.77 0.03 -5.82
C LEU A 78 -3.20 -1.42 -6.11
N GLY A 79 -2.68 -2.37 -5.35
CA GLY A 79 -3.19 -3.73 -5.28
C GLY A 79 -4.06 -3.90 -4.04
N ILE A 80 -5.24 -4.48 -4.17
CA ILE A 80 -6.21 -4.62 -3.08
C ILE A 80 -6.71 -6.04 -3.03
N LYS A 81 -6.70 -6.64 -1.84
CA LYS A 81 -7.40 -7.91 -1.59
C LYS A 81 -8.49 -7.72 -0.55
N ILE A 82 -9.66 -8.24 -0.85
CA ILE A 82 -10.80 -8.24 0.07
C ILE A 82 -11.31 -9.66 0.25
N LYS A 83 -11.75 -9.96 1.47
CA LYS A 83 -12.39 -11.21 1.84
C LYS A 83 -13.87 -10.96 2.11
N PRO A 84 -14.77 -11.35 1.20
CA PRO A 84 -16.20 -11.18 1.37
C PRO A 84 -16.77 -12.15 2.40
N ALA A 85 -17.88 -11.79 3.05
CA ALA A 85 -18.66 -12.70 3.88
C ALA A 85 -19.71 -13.47 3.06
N GLN A 86 -20.21 -12.88 1.97
CA GLN A 86 -21.00 -13.57 0.96
C GLN A 86 -20.62 -13.07 -0.43
N LEU A 87 -20.72 -13.97 -1.40
CA LEU A 87 -20.58 -13.68 -2.82
C LEU A 87 -21.82 -14.19 -3.56
N SER A 88 -22.34 -13.39 -4.48
CA SER A 88 -23.35 -13.82 -5.43
C SER A 88 -22.97 -13.40 -6.83
N TYR A 89 -23.29 -14.27 -7.79
CA TYR A 89 -23.06 -14.03 -9.20
C TYR A 89 -24.37 -13.67 -9.88
N GLN A 90 -24.32 -12.66 -10.74
CA GLN A 90 -25.42 -12.29 -11.63
C GLN A 90 -24.92 -12.31 -13.07
N PRO A 91 -25.68 -12.90 -14.00
CA PRO A 91 -25.36 -12.81 -15.42
C PRO A 91 -25.38 -11.35 -15.86
N GLY A 92 -24.55 -11.03 -16.86
CA GLY A 92 -24.54 -9.71 -17.46
C GLY A 92 -25.81 -9.37 -18.23
N GLY A 93 -25.86 -8.15 -18.73
CA GLY A 93 -26.99 -7.61 -19.48
C GLY A 93 -27.02 -6.09 -19.48
N GLY A 94 -27.40 -5.51 -20.62
CA GLY A 94 -27.47 -4.06 -20.80
C GLY A 94 -26.12 -3.37 -20.91
N GLN A 95 -26.17 -2.05 -21.11
CA GLN A 95 -25.00 -1.17 -21.09
C GLN A 95 -24.90 -0.46 -19.76
N ILE A 96 -23.66 -0.27 -19.30
CA ILE A 96 -23.36 0.49 -18.09
C ILE A 96 -22.62 1.76 -18.45
N ALA A 97 -23.06 2.87 -17.87
CA ALA A 97 -22.33 4.12 -17.94
C ALA A 97 -21.33 4.17 -16.78
N PHE A 98 -20.04 4.27 -17.11
CA PHE A 98 -19.02 4.55 -16.11
C PHE A 98 -18.87 6.05 -15.90
N PRO A 99 -18.57 6.50 -14.67
CA PRO A 99 -18.13 7.87 -14.44
C PRO A 99 -16.92 8.15 -15.35
N LYS A 100 -16.89 9.33 -15.99
CA LYS A 100 -15.70 9.75 -16.74
C LYS A 100 -14.53 9.86 -15.74
N GLY A 101 -13.59 8.94 -15.81
CA GLY A 101 -12.40 8.95 -14.96
C GLY A 101 -11.55 10.20 -15.19
N GLY A 102 -10.92 10.70 -14.12
CA GLY A 102 -9.91 11.74 -14.22
C GLY A 102 -8.67 11.26 -14.97
N LYS A 103 -7.95 12.16 -15.65
CA LYS A 103 -6.68 11.87 -16.34
C LYS A 103 -5.45 12.13 -15.47
N LEU A 104 -5.56 12.00 -14.16
CA LEU A 104 -4.41 12.21 -13.29
C LEU A 104 -3.50 10.99 -13.47
N GLY A 105 -2.52 11.08 -14.38
CA GLY A 105 -1.54 10.01 -14.54
C GLY A 105 -0.73 9.83 -13.27
N TRP A 106 -0.50 8.59 -12.87
CA TRP A 106 0.28 8.21 -11.69
C TRP A 106 1.40 7.28 -12.14
N LEU A 107 2.65 7.75 -12.03
CA LEU A 107 3.84 7.06 -12.51
C LEU A 107 4.73 6.64 -11.34
N ALA A 108 5.49 5.56 -11.53
CA ALA A 108 6.42 5.03 -10.53
C ALA A 108 7.50 6.05 -10.09
N SER A 109 7.89 6.98 -10.96
CA SER A 109 8.90 8.01 -10.69
C SER A 109 8.37 9.25 -9.96
N HIS A 110 7.06 9.37 -9.76
CA HIS A 110 6.43 10.58 -9.23
C HIS A 110 6.22 10.48 -7.72
N PHE A 111 7.30 10.52 -6.96
CA PHE A 111 7.25 10.37 -5.50
C PHE A 111 8.23 11.26 -4.75
N ARG A 112 8.01 11.40 -3.44
CA ARG A 112 8.96 12.01 -2.50
C ARG A 112 8.87 11.30 -1.16
N ILE A 113 10.02 10.86 -0.65
CA ILE A 113 10.17 10.34 0.71
C ILE A 113 10.80 11.43 1.59
N LYS A 114 10.36 11.51 2.84
CA LYS A 114 11.01 12.28 3.91
C LYS A 114 11.07 11.41 5.15
N ILE A 115 12.19 11.45 5.85
CA ILE A 115 12.34 10.87 7.19
C ILE A 115 12.93 11.96 8.06
N ASN A 116 12.34 12.19 9.22
CA ASN A 116 12.69 13.29 10.11
C ASN A 116 14.20 13.26 10.44
N GLY A 117 14.91 14.35 10.12
CA GLY A 117 16.34 14.50 10.35
C GLY A 117 17.24 13.80 9.32
N LEU A 118 16.68 13.25 8.24
CA LEU A 118 17.40 12.59 7.14
C LEU A 118 17.01 13.17 5.77
N GLU A 119 16.46 14.39 5.74
CA GLU A 119 15.88 15.01 4.55
C GLU A 119 16.89 15.14 3.40
N SER A 120 18.15 15.45 3.71
CA SER A 120 19.22 15.57 2.70
C SER A 120 19.49 14.24 2.00
N ALA A 121 19.54 13.12 2.73
CA ALA A 121 19.71 11.80 2.13
C ALA A 121 18.44 11.33 1.40
N CYS A 122 17.27 11.62 1.94
CA CYS A 122 15.98 11.27 1.34
C CYS A 122 15.79 11.90 -0.05
N ALA A 123 16.34 13.09 -0.30
CA ALA A 123 16.32 13.75 -1.61
C ALA A 123 17.07 12.97 -2.72
N HIS A 124 17.91 12.00 -2.36
CA HIS A 124 18.69 11.17 -3.27
C HIS A 124 18.16 9.74 -3.40
N VAL A 125 17.03 9.41 -2.77
CA VAL A 125 16.41 8.09 -2.91
C VAL A 125 15.93 7.89 -4.34
N VAL A 126 16.39 6.81 -4.96
CA VAL A 126 16.06 6.45 -6.34
C VAL A 126 15.02 5.34 -6.43
N LYS A 127 14.88 4.49 -5.40
CA LYS A 127 13.84 3.47 -5.34
C LYS A 127 13.23 3.34 -3.96
N VAL A 128 11.95 2.99 -3.93
CA VAL A 128 11.22 2.54 -2.74
C VAL A 128 10.57 1.21 -3.10
N ASP A 129 10.83 0.15 -2.33
CA ASP A 129 10.19 -1.14 -2.60
C ASP A 129 8.68 -1.07 -2.29
N SER A 130 7.90 -2.01 -2.84
CA SER A 130 6.46 -2.06 -2.63
C SER A 130 6.10 -2.23 -1.16
N LEU A 131 5.13 -1.47 -0.67
CA LEU A 131 4.64 -1.57 0.70
C LEU A 131 3.38 -2.43 0.70
N VAL A 132 3.45 -3.59 1.35
CA VAL A 132 2.34 -4.55 1.42
C VAL A 132 1.84 -4.65 2.86
N TRP A 133 0.76 -3.95 3.16
CA TRP A 133 0.04 -4.07 4.42
C TRP A 133 -0.87 -5.29 4.38
N LYS A 134 -0.92 -6.07 5.47
CA LYS A 134 -1.79 -7.24 5.58
C LYS A 134 -2.52 -7.29 6.91
N GLN A 135 -3.76 -7.76 6.86
CA GLN A 135 -4.52 -8.16 8.04
C GLN A 135 -5.26 -9.47 7.76
N PRO A 136 -4.85 -10.59 8.37
CA PRO A 136 -5.54 -11.86 8.20
C PRO A 136 -6.89 -11.83 8.92
N PHE A 137 -7.90 -12.51 8.37
CA PHE A 137 -9.20 -12.69 9.03
C PHE A 137 -9.47 -14.17 9.24
N ILE A 138 -9.58 -14.54 10.50
CA ILE A 138 -9.82 -15.91 10.94
C ILE A 138 -11.32 -16.10 11.08
N GLN A 139 -11.83 -17.16 10.45
CA GLN A 139 -13.20 -17.60 10.58
C GLN A 139 -13.18 -18.94 11.30
N GLU A 140 -13.36 -18.91 12.62
CA GLU A 140 -13.49 -20.16 13.39
C GLU A 140 -14.80 -20.86 13.02
N GLN A 141 -14.72 -22.09 12.53
CA GLN A 141 -15.90 -22.95 12.40
C GLN A 141 -16.05 -23.77 13.68
N THR A 142 -17.04 -23.44 14.51
CA THR A 142 -17.38 -24.23 15.69
C THR A 142 -18.90 -24.35 15.80
N GLY A 143 -19.39 -25.56 15.54
CA GLY A 143 -20.76 -25.99 15.82
C GLY A 143 -21.78 -25.83 14.69
N PRO A 144 -22.86 -26.63 14.67
CA PRO A 144 -23.82 -26.73 13.56
C PRO A 144 -24.77 -25.53 13.42
N THR A 145 -24.75 -24.58 14.34
CA THR A 145 -25.65 -23.40 14.33
C THR A 145 -24.92 -22.19 14.88
N ARG A 146 -24.26 -21.40 14.02
CA ARG A 146 -24.09 -19.93 14.13
C ARG A 146 -23.19 -19.39 13.01
N SER A 147 -23.63 -18.29 12.41
CA SER A 147 -22.77 -17.37 11.65
C SER A 147 -21.75 -16.76 12.60
N LYS A 148 -20.49 -17.23 12.59
CA LYS A 148 -19.42 -16.56 13.33
C LYS A 148 -18.90 -15.37 12.51
N VAL A 149 -18.90 -14.20 13.14
CA VAL A 149 -18.31 -12.97 12.62
C VAL A 149 -16.80 -13.21 12.45
N PRO A 150 -16.21 -12.92 11.29
CA PRO A 150 -14.76 -13.03 11.10
C PRO A 150 -14.03 -12.17 12.14
N THR A 151 -13.01 -12.73 12.78
CA THR A 151 -12.18 -11.97 13.73
C THR A 151 -10.92 -11.49 13.01
N ALA A 152 -10.66 -10.19 13.14
CA ALA A 152 -9.47 -9.57 12.58
C ALA A 152 -8.23 -10.04 13.36
N GLY A 153 -7.22 -10.54 12.65
CA GLY A 153 -5.93 -10.86 13.21
C GLY A 153 -5.03 -9.62 13.34
N GLN A 154 -3.82 -9.85 13.83
CA GLN A 154 -2.82 -8.79 14.00
C GLN A 154 -2.43 -8.19 12.63
N ILE A 155 -2.36 -6.87 12.59
CA ILE A 155 -1.87 -6.13 11.44
C ILE A 155 -0.38 -6.40 11.23
N GLN A 156 -0.02 -6.64 9.98
CA GLN A 156 1.36 -6.74 9.53
C GLN A 156 1.67 -5.47 8.73
N THR A 157 2.44 -4.58 9.33
CA THR A 157 3.01 -3.42 8.66
C THR A 157 4.23 -3.83 7.83
N PRO A 158 4.39 -3.30 6.61
CA PRO A 158 5.56 -3.61 5.80
C PRO A 158 6.80 -2.87 6.31
N ASN A 159 7.97 -3.44 6.02
CA ASN A 159 9.23 -2.70 6.12
C ASN A 159 9.30 -1.62 5.04
N LEU A 160 9.89 -0.48 5.38
CA LEU A 160 10.26 0.57 4.43
C LEU A 160 11.68 0.29 3.93
N ILE A 161 11.81 0.01 2.63
CA ILE A 161 13.11 -0.26 1.99
C ILE A 161 13.37 0.83 0.96
N LEU A 162 14.47 1.55 1.16
CA LEU A 162 14.92 2.63 0.29
C LEU A 162 16.21 2.24 -0.40
N THR A 163 16.36 2.65 -1.67
CA THR A 163 17.63 2.54 -2.39
C THR A 163 18.13 3.92 -2.77
N LEU A 164 19.40 4.22 -2.48
CA LEU A 164 20.05 5.50 -2.78
C LEU A 164 21.55 5.34 -3.08
N PRO A 165 22.19 6.31 -3.74
CA PRO A 165 23.64 6.29 -3.96
C PRO A 165 24.42 6.21 -2.66
N GLN A 166 25.43 5.33 -2.61
CA GLN A 166 26.26 5.12 -1.42
C GLN A 166 26.91 6.43 -0.94
N ALA A 167 27.34 7.28 -1.87
CA ALA A 167 27.95 8.57 -1.58
C ALA A 167 27.03 9.53 -0.79
N GLN A 168 25.70 9.36 -0.89
CA GLN A 168 24.70 10.19 -0.22
C GLN A 168 24.08 9.50 1.01
N ALA A 169 24.52 8.28 1.34
CA ALA A 169 23.95 7.47 2.40
C ALA A 169 24.57 7.74 3.79
N SER A 170 25.47 8.73 3.92
CA SER A 170 26.15 9.04 5.18
C SER A 170 25.18 9.29 6.35
N PRO A 171 24.09 10.09 6.21
CA PRO A 171 23.12 10.27 7.29
C PRO A 171 22.44 8.96 7.76
N PHE A 172 22.12 8.05 6.83
CA PHE A 172 21.58 6.74 7.18
C PHE A 172 22.63 5.86 7.85
N THR A 173 23.89 5.94 7.42
CA THR A 173 25.00 5.19 8.00
C THR A 173 25.23 5.58 9.46
N GLU A 174 25.19 6.88 9.75
CA GLU A 174 25.29 7.40 11.13
C GLU A 174 24.11 6.91 11.98
N TRP A 175 22.89 7.02 11.46
CA TRP A 175 21.71 6.53 12.18
C TRP A 175 21.79 5.02 12.44
N PHE A 176 22.21 4.22 11.45
CA PHE A 176 22.43 2.78 11.61
C PHE A 176 23.47 2.48 12.69
N TYR A 177 24.59 3.21 12.69
CA TYR A 177 25.64 3.03 13.69
C TYR A 177 25.14 3.32 15.10
N GLN A 178 24.44 4.44 15.32
CA GLN A 178 23.91 4.78 16.64
C GLN A 178 22.80 3.81 17.08
N PHE A 179 21.83 3.55 16.20
CA PHE A 179 20.66 2.77 16.52
C PHE A 179 20.98 1.28 16.72
N VAL A 180 21.68 0.67 15.75
CA VAL A 180 21.95 -0.78 15.73
C VAL A 180 23.25 -1.13 16.44
N VAL A 181 24.34 -0.41 16.16
CA VAL A 181 25.68 -0.79 16.66
C VAL A 181 25.90 -0.29 18.09
N LYS A 182 25.45 0.93 18.42
CA LYS A 182 25.52 1.48 19.78
C LYS A 182 24.32 1.12 20.66
N GLY A 183 23.28 0.50 20.10
CA GLY A 183 22.09 0.08 20.82
C GLY A 183 21.23 1.25 21.30
N GLN A 184 21.31 2.42 20.64
CA GLN A 184 20.41 3.54 20.89
C GLN A 184 19.10 3.32 20.12
N ASN A 185 18.38 2.24 20.45
CA ASN A 185 17.22 1.76 19.72
C ASN A 185 15.91 1.83 20.51
N SER A 186 15.84 2.72 21.51
CA SER A 186 14.57 3.04 22.17
C SER A 186 13.69 3.93 21.29
N ASP A 187 12.41 4.05 21.63
CA ASP A 187 11.41 4.88 20.93
C ASP A 187 11.87 6.33 20.68
N ALA A 188 12.71 6.88 21.58
CA ALA A 188 13.26 8.23 21.44
C ALA A 188 14.25 8.40 20.27
N HIS A 189 14.77 7.30 19.73
CA HIS A 189 15.74 7.26 18.64
C HIS A 189 15.13 6.73 17.33
N GLU A 190 13.85 6.33 17.38
CA GLU A 190 13.06 6.05 16.20
C GLU A 190 12.64 7.35 15.53
N ARG A 191 12.34 7.26 14.24
CA ARG A 191 12.00 8.43 13.41
C ARG A 191 10.58 8.34 12.88
N SER A 192 10.01 9.46 12.48
CA SER A 192 8.81 9.50 11.67
C SER A 192 9.16 9.79 10.22
N GLY A 193 8.29 9.40 9.29
CA GLY A 193 8.51 9.65 7.87
C GLY A 193 7.22 9.81 7.09
N THR A 194 7.34 10.36 5.88
CA THR A 194 6.24 10.52 4.94
C THR A 194 6.64 10.09 3.54
N LEU A 195 5.74 9.41 2.84
CA LEU A 195 5.86 9.09 1.41
C LEU A 195 4.69 9.76 0.66
N GLU A 196 5.04 10.74 -0.16
CA GLU A 196 4.13 11.51 -1.02
C GLU A 196 4.15 10.90 -2.44
N PHE A 197 2.99 10.59 -3.00
CA PHE A 197 2.81 10.16 -4.40
C PHE A 197 2.19 11.29 -5.19
N PHE A 198 2.71 11.61 -6.38
CA PHE A 198 2.27 12.75 -7.17
C PHE A 198 1.59 12.34 -8.48
N ALA A 199 0.71 13.21 -8.96
CA ALA A 199 0.18 13.14 -10.30
C ALA A 199 1.25 13.53 -11.34
N SER A 200 0.87 13.47 -12.61
CA SER A 200 1.77 13.82 -13.72
C SER A 200 2.25 15.27 -13.72
N ASP A 201 1.58 16.16 -12.99
CA ASP A 201 1.95 17.57 -12.85
C ASP A 201 3.04 17.82 -11.80
N LEU A 202 3.46 16.79 -11.05
CA LEU A 202 4.44 16.84 -9.95
C LEU A 202 4.09 17.84 -8.83
N ARG A 203 2.82 18.26 -8.75
CA ARG A 203 2.32 19.24 -7.78
C ARG A 203 1.15 18.68 -7.00
N THR A 204 0.22 18.04 -7.71
CA THR A 204 -0.94 17.42 -7.11
C THR A 204 -0.51 16.15 -6.40
N ILE A 205 -0.62 16.16 -5.08
CA ILE A 205 -0.40 14.98 -4.24
C ILE A 205 -1.62 14.06 -4.39
N LEU A 206 -1.36 12.85 -4.86
CA LEU A 206 -2.36 11.79 -4.97
C LEU A 206 -2.53 11.07 -3.64
N PHE A 207 -1.45 10.66 -3.00
CA PHE A 207 -1.48 9.92 -1.74
C PHE A 207 -0.39 10.40 -0.80
N VAL A 208 -0.65 10.39 0.49
CA VAL A 208 0.37 10.54 1.53
C VAL A 208 0.28 9.38 2.51
N LEU A 209 1.38 8.65 2.64
CA LEU A 209 1.58 7.69 3.71
C LEU A 209 2.43 8.32 4.80
N ASN A 210 1.96 8.23 6.04
CA ASN A 210 2.73 8.58 7.23
C ASN A 210 3.21 7.30 7.90
N PHE A 211 4.49 7.27 8.26
CA PHE A 211 5.12 6.20 9.02
C PHE A 211 5.47 6.70 10.41
N GLY A 212 5.11 5.92 11.43
CA GLY A 212 5.52 6.16 12.81
C GLY A 212 6.48 5.07 13.29
N HIS A 213 7.37 5.45 14.20
CA HIS A 213 8.31 4.53 14.86
C HIS A 213 9.15 3.74 13.84
N LEU A 214 9.82 4.49 12.95
CA LEU A 214 10.78 3.92 12.02
C LEU A 214 12.06 3.60 12.77
N GLY A 215 12.46 2.32 12.77
CA GLY A 215 13.77 1.87 13.24
C GLY A 215 14.56 1.23 12.12
N ILE A 216 15.76 1.75 11.87
CA ILE A 216 16.70 1.18 10.90
C ILE A 216 17.32 -0.10 11.47
N PHE A 217 17.32 -1.18 10.68
CA PHE A 217 17.87 -2.47 11.14
C PHE A 217 18.89 -3.08 10.19
N ARG A 218 18.99 -2.57 8.95
CA ARG A 218 19.94 -3.08 7.97
C ARG A 218 20.32 -2.05 6.91
N MET A 219 21.60 -2.06 6.55
CA MET A 219 22.13 -1.42 5.35
C MET A 219 22.99 -2.41 4.58
N SER A 220 22.83 -2.48 3.26
CA SER A 220 23.63 -3.38 2.42
C SER A 220 23.82 -2.81 1.00
N PRO A 221 24.91 -3.16 0.30
CA PRO A 221 25.05 -2.80 -1.12
C PRO A 221 23.89 -3.39 -1.94
N ASP A 222 23.36 -2.64 -2.90
CA ASP A 222 22.40 -3.20 -3.85
C ASP A 222 23.15 -4.12 -4.84
N PRO A 223 22.87 -5.43 -4.87
CA PRO A 223 23.55 -6.37 -5.76
C PRO A 223 23.46 -5.98 -7.24
N GLN A 224 22.39 -5.31 -7.65
CA GLN A 224 22.20 -4.86 -9.03
C GLN A 224 23.13 -3.71 -9.42
N SER A 225 23.76 -3.04 -8.44
CA SER A 225 24.61 -1.87 -8.63
C SER A 225 26.11 -2.15 -8.41
N GLN A 226 26.51 -3.38 -8.09
CA GLN A 226 27.91 -3.69 -7.73
C GLN A 226 28.93 -3.31 -8.82
N ASN A 227 28.52 -3.36 -10.09
CA ASN A 227 29.36 -2.99 -11.24
C ASN A 227 28.94 -1.65 -11.88
N SER A 228 28.09 -0.87 -11.21
CA SER A 228 27.65 0.45 -11.68
C SER A 228 28.69 1.52 -11.32
N PRO A 229 28.92 2.53 -12.18
CA PRO A 229 29.72 3.70 -11.81
C PRO A 229 29.20 4.44 -10.56
N VAL A 230 27.90 4.31 -10.28
CA VAL A 230 27.26 4.83 -9.08
C VAL A 230 26.78 3.65 -8.25
N PRO A 231 27.55 3.22 -7.21
CA PRO A 231 27.12 2.15 -6.33
C PRO A 231 25.92 2.61 -5.49
N LEU A 232 24.95 1.73 -5.35
CA LEU A 232 23.74 1.97 -4.57
C LEU A 232 23.76 1.13 -3.30
N VAL A 233 23.09 1.63 -2.26
CA VAL A 233 22.84 0.89 -1.02
C VAL A 233 21.35 0.79 -0.77
N LYS A 234 20.93 -0.36 -0.23
CA LYS A 234 19.61 -0.59 0.34
C LYS A 234 19.63 -0.27 1.83
N VAL A 235 18.66 0.51 2.26
CA VAL A 235 18.39 0.86 3.66
C VAL A 235 17.05 0.25 4.04
N GLU A 236 17.04 -0.61 5.04
CA GLU A 236 15.84 -1.33 5.48
C GLU A 236 15.46 -0.89 6.90
N MET A 237 14.20 -0.50 7.06
CA MET A 237 13.61 -0.03 8.31
C MET A 237 12.28 -0.74 8.56
N TYR A 238 11.96 -1.05 9.81
CA TYR A 238 10.60 -1.42 10.19
C TYR A 238 9.79 -0.15 10.44
N CYS A 239 8.46 -0.25 10.39
CA CYS A 239 7.56 0.76 10.95
C CYS A 239 6.51 0.09 11.83
N GLU A 240 6.16 0.71 12.95
CA GLU A 240 5.08 0.19 13.79
C GLU A 240 3.70 0.63 13.29
N THR A 241 3.64 1.81 12.65
CA THR A 241 2.40 2.34 12.08
C THR A 241 2.61 2.86 10.67
N MET A 242 1.62 2.62 9.82
CA MET A 242 1.54 3.15 8.47
C MET A 242 0.11 3.64 8.22
N GLN A 243 -0.06 4.93 7.95
CA GLN A 243 -1.37 5.57 7.82
C GLN A 243 -1.51 6.29 6.48
N LEU A 244 -2.64 6.10 5.81
CA LEU A 244 -3.03 6.90 4.64
C LEU A 244 -3.70 8.19 5.13
N THR A 245 -3.04 9.33 4.98
CA THR A 245 -3.52 10.61 5.54
C THR A 245 -4.08 11.57 4.50
N GLN A 246 -3.69 11.40 3.23
CA GLN A 246 -4.21 12.16 2.11
C GLN A 246 -4.48 11.22 0.93
N PHE A 247 -5.57 11.47 0.21
CA PHE A 247 -5.98 10.76 -0.99
C PHE A 247 -6.80 11.68 -1.91
N PRO A 248 -7.09 11.31 -3.16
CA PRO A 248 -7.82 12.19 -4.07
C PRO A 248 -9.19 12.59 -3.51
N ASN A 249 -9.44 13.89 -3.43
CA ASN A 249 -10.63 14.50 -2.83
C ASN A 249 -10.79 14.32 -1.30
N SER A 250 -9.72 13.97 -0.56
CA SER A 250 -9.69 14.19 0.89
C SER A 250 -9.59 15.70 1.14
N LYS A 251 -10.61 16.31 1.75
CA LYS A 251 -10.50 17.66 2.31
C LYS A 251 -10.01 17.58 3.75
#